data_AF-A0A5X9FHR2-F1
#
_entry.id   AF-A0A5X9FHR2-F1
#
_cell.length_a   1.000
_cell.length_b   1.000
_cell.length_c   1.000
_cell.angle_alpha   90.00
_cell.angle_beta   90.00
_cell.angle_gamma   90.00
#
_symmetry.space_group_name_H-M   'P 1'
#
loop_
_entity.id
_entity.type
_entity.pdbx_description
1 polymer ?
#
loop_
_entity_poly.entity_id
_entity_poly.type
_entity_poly.pdbx_seq_one_letter_code
_entity_poly.pdbx_strand_id
1 'polypeptide(L)'
;MQPDLHCRTLAAHTLKHFRALSPLTHCMTNDVVQTFTANTLLALGASPAMVIDPVEARPFAAIANALLVNVGTLTASRADAMRGAVESAYDAKTPWT
;
A
#
# COMPACT_ATOMS: atom_id res chain seq x y z
N MET A 1 -31.11 6.19 18.91
CA MET A 1 -29.64 6.17 18.86
C MET A 1 -29.27 5.34 17.64
N GLN A 2 -28.74 5.96 16.55
CA GLN A 2 -28.31 5.28 15.31
C GLN A 2 -26.78 5.42 15.15
N PRO A 3 -25.96 4.65 15.88
CA PRO A 3 -24.50 4.81 15.84
C PRO A 3 -23.85 4.11 14.63
N ASP A 4 -24.57 3.28 13.88
CA ASP A 4 -24.03 2.35 12.89
C ASP A 4 -24.28 2.76 11.42
N LEU A 5 -25.33 3.53 11.14
CA LEU A 5 -25.71 3.91 9.78
C LEU A 5 -24.72 4.89 9.11
N HIS A 6 -24.17 5.83 9.88
CA HIS A 6 -23.15 6.78 9.40
C HIS A 6 -21.83 6.05 9.05
N CYS A 7 -21.47 5.02 9.83
CA CYS A 7 -20.28 4.22 9.58
C CYS A 7 -20.43 3.40 8.27
N ARG A 8 -21.59 2.80 8.03
CA ARG A 8 -21.88 2.05 6.78
C ARG A 8 -21.89 2.95 5.55
N THR A 9 -22.48 4.15 5.66
CA THR A 9 -22.54 5.11 4.56
C THR A 9 -21.15 5.61 4.20
N LEU A 10 -20.33 5.96 5.20
CA LEU A 10 -18.95 6.35 4.98
C LEU A 10 -18.13 5.21 4.36
N ALA A 11 -18.27 3.99 4.85
CA ALA A 11 -17.58 2.82 4.29
C ALA A 11 -17.95 2.59 2.81
N ALA A 12 -19.24 2.65 2.47
CA ALA A 12 -19.70 2.51 1.09
C ALA A 12 -19.16 3.64 0.19
N HIS A 13 -19.16 4.87 0.68
CA HIS A 13 -18.62 6.02 -0.02
C HIS A 13 -17.09 5.88 -0.25
N THR A 14 -16.34 5.53 0.78
CA THR A 14 -14.89 5.30 0.69
C THR A 14 -14.56 4.17 -0.27
N LEU A 15 -15.29 3.05 -0.22
CA LEU A 15 -15.08 1.94 -1.16
C LEU A 15 -15.40 2.34 -2.61
N LYS A 16 -16.45 3.14 -2.83
CA LYS A 16 -16.78 3.68 -4.15
C LYS A 16 -15.66 4.57 -4.69
N HIS A 17 -15.12 5.46 -3.85
CA HIS A 17 -13.99 6.32 -4.20
C HIS A 17 -12.73 5.50 -4.48
N PHE A 18 -12.41 4.54 -3.62
CA PHE A 18 -11.26 3.65 -3.78
C PHE A 18 -11.30 2.90 -5.12
N ARG A 19 -12.46 2.34 -5.49
CA ARG A 19 -12.68 1.67 -6.77
C ARG A 19 -12.56 2.61 -7.97
N ALA A 20 -13.08 3.84 -7.85
CA ALA A 20 -13.01 4.82 -8.93
C ALA A 20 -11.58 5.31 -9.19
N LEU A 21 -10.77 5.45 -8.13
CA LEU A 21 -9.37 5.87 -8.24
C LEU A 21 -8.45 4.73 -8.67
N SER A 22 -8.79 3.48 -8.36
CA SER A 22 -7.97 2.28 -8.59
C SER A 22 -6.49 2.49 -8.19
N PRO A 23 -6.22 2.83 -6.91
CA PRO A 23 -4.90 3.32 -6.52
C PRO A 23 -3.81 2.26 -6.77
N LEU A 24 -2.67 2.73 -7.28
CA LEU A 24 -1.43 1.97 -7.36
C LEU A 24 -0.79 1.90 -5.97
N THR A 25 -0.80 0.72 -5.35
CA THR A 25 -0.26 0.50 -4.01
C THR A 25 1.05 -0.26 -4.09
N HIS A 26 2.16 0.39 -3.74
CA HIS A 26 3.46 -0.27 -3.57
C HIS A 26 3.45 -1.07 -2.28
N CYS A 27 3.56 -2.39 -2.38
CA CYS A 27 3.48 -3.32 -1.26
C CYS A 27 4.86 -3.91 -0.93
N MET A 28 5.53 -3.36 0.09
CA MET A 28 6.71 -3.96 0.69
C MET A 28 6.27 -4.75 1.93
N THR A 29 5.78 -5.97 1.70
CA THR A 29 5.19 -6.82 2.75
C THR A 29 5.97 -8.11 3.01
N ASN A 30 5.59 -8.83 4.05
CA ASN A 30 6.19 -10.10 4.43
C ASN A 30 5.79 -11.23 3.47
N ASP A 31 6.61 -12.28 3.42
CA ASP A 31 6.50 -13.34 2.41
C ASP A 31 5.25 -14.22 2.60
N VAL A 32 4.72 -14.27 3.83
CA VAL A 32 3.55 -15.08 4.18
C VAL A 32 2.26 -14.52 3.60
N VAL A 33 2.17 -13.19 3.41
CA VAL A 33 0.91 -12.52 3.05
C VAL A 33 0.92 -11.83 1.68
N GLN A 34 1.98 -11.97 0.88
CA GLN A 34 2.10 -11.27 -0.42
C GLN A 34 0.87 -11.51 -1.32
N THR A 35 0.55 -12.78 -1.59
CA THR A 35 -0.57 -13.16 -2.46
C THR A 35 -1.91 -12.71 -1.89
N PHE A 36 -2.11 -12.87 -0.58
CA PHE A 36 -3.37 -12.48 0.07
C PHE A 36 -3.57 -10.95 0.03
N THR A 37 -2.50 -10.20 0.28
CA THR A 37 -2.50 -8.72 0.22
C THR A 37 -2.84 -8.26 -1.20
N ALA A 38 -2.17 -8.82 -2.21
CA ALA A 38 -2.41 -8.48 -3.61
C ALA A 38 -3.84 -8.80 -4.04
N ASN A 39 -4.32 -10.02 -3.78
CA ASN A 39 -5.68 -10.42 -4.13
C ASN A 39 -6.75 -9.59 -3.40
N THR A 40 -6.50 -9.19 -2.16
CA THR A 40 -7.40 -8.31 -1.42
C THR A 40 -7.47 -6.93 -2.07
N LEU A 41 -6.32 -6.33 -2.43
CA LEU A 41 -6.29 -5.05 -3.12
C LEU A 41 -6.98 -5.11 -4.48
N LEU A 42 -6.74 -6.17 -5.26
CA LEU A 42 -7.42 -6.42 -6.54
C LEU A 42 -8.94 -6.54 -6.36
N ALA A 43 -9.39 -7.33 -5.38
CA ALA A 43 -10.82 -7.50 -5.09
C ALA A 43 -11.50 -6.20 -4.65
N LEU A 44 -10.75 -5.30 -4.00
CA LEU A 44 -11.21 -3.96 -3.64
C LEU A 44 -11.14 -2.97 -4.82
N GLY A 45 -10.49 -3.31 -5.93
CA GLY A 45 -10.38 -2.50 -7.15
C GLY A 45 -9.11 -1.66 -7.27
N ALA A 46 -8.09 -1.92 -6.45
CA ALA A 46 -6.77 -1.28 -6.54
C ALA A 46 -5.79 -2.07 -7.42
N SER A 47 -4.63 -1.47 -7.65
CA SER A 47 -3.52 -2.06 -8.41
C SER A 47 -2.33 -2.32 -7.48
N PRO A 48 -2.13 -3.54 -6.94
CA PRO A 48 -0.98 -3.86 -6.09
C PRO A 48 0.30 -4.05 -6.92
N ALA A 49 1.43 -3.59 -6.39
CA ALA A 49 2.76 -3.84 -6.96
C ALA A 49 3.78 -4.18 -5.87
N MET A 50 4.42 -5.34 -5.99
CA MET A 50 5.42 -5.84 -5.04
C MET A 50 6.83 -5.62 -5.60
N VAL A 51 7.37 -4.41 -5.44
CA VAL A 51 8.72 -4.03 -5.86
C VAL A 51 9.64 -4.04 -4.64
N ILE A 52 10.61 -4.96 -4.61
CA ILE A 52 11.47 -5.19 -3.43
C ILE A 52 12.95 -4.94 -3.67
N ASP A 53 13.36 -4.84 -4.94
CA ASP A 53 14.73 -4.47 -5.28
C ASP A 53 15.00 -3.04 -4.79
N PRO A 54 16.10 -2.75 -4.07
CA PRO A 54 16.36 -1.41 -3.52
C PRO A 54 16.46 -0.31 -4.58
N VAL A 55 16.96 -0.62 -5.78
CA VAL A 55 17.14 0.33 -6.88
C VAL A 55 15.81 0.67 -7.52
N GLU A 56 14.91 -0.31 -7.63
CA GLU A 56 13.57 -0.11 -8.20
C GLU A 56 12.57 0.43 -7.18
N ALA A 57 12.64 -0.01 -5.92
CA ALA A 57 11.67 0.32 -4.87
C ALA A 57 11.67 1.82 -4.53
N ARG A 58 12.85 2.45 -4.50
CA ARG A 58 12.98 3.89 -4.23
C ARG A 58 12.22 4.74 -5.26
N PRO A 59 12.51 4.70 -6.57
CA PRO A 59 11.77 5.50 -7.54
C PRO A 59 10.31 5.05 -7.69
N PHE A 60 9.99 3.76 -7.49
CA PHE A 60 8.62 3.27 -7.58
C PHE A 60 7.71 3.85 -6.48
N ALA A 61 8.22 4.01 -5.26
CA ALA A 61 7.48 4.58 -4.14
C ALA A 61 7.02 6.04 -4.38
N ALA A 62 7.80 6.82 -5.15
CA ALA A 62 7.43 8.18 -5.54
C ALA A 62 6.32 8.25 -6.60
N ILE A 63 6.12 7.16 -7.37
CA ILE A 63 5.12 7.07 -8.44
C ILE A 63 3.82 6.45 -7.90
N ALA A 64 3.90 5.58 -6.89
CA ALA A 64 2.75 4.95 -6.28
C ALA A 64 1.81 5.96 -5.61
N ASN A 65 0.52 5.62 -5.51
CA ASN A 65 -0.45 6.41 -4.75
C ASN A 65 -0.34 6.20 -3.25
N ALA A 66 0.21 5.07 -2.81
CA ALA A 66 0.52 4.76 -1.42
C ALA A 66 1.63 3.69 -1.33
N LEU A 67 2.37 3.71 -0.22
CA LEU A 67 3.36 2.70 0.15
C LEU A 67 2.92 1.95 1.41
N LEU A 68 2.91 0.62 1.36
CA LEU A 68 2.74 -0.25 2.52
C LEU A 68 4.10 -0.84 2.91
N VAL A 69 4.47 -0.68 4.18
CA VAL A 69 5.64 -1.31 4.82
C VAL A 69 5.16 -2.28 5.89
N ASN A 70 5.41 -3.57 5.68
CA ASN A 70 5.12 -4.60 6.67
C ASN A 70 6.38 -5.43 6.95
N VAL A 71 6.82 -5.36 8.20
CA VAL A 71 8.10 -5.93 8.68
C VAL A 71 7.98 -7.35 9.24
N GLY A 72 6.87 -8.06 8.95
CA GLY A 72 6.55 -9.37 9.56
C GLY A 72 7.59 -10.47 9.33
N THR A 73 8.34 -10.44 8.22
CA THR A 73 9.48 -11.34 7.95
C THR A 73 10.74 -10.56 7.55
N LEU A 74 11.05 -9.46 8.25
CA LEU A 74 12.11 -8.52 7.89
C LEU A 74 13.50 -9.19 7.75
N THR A 75 14.25 -8.79 6.73
CA THR A 75 15.69 -9.06 6.56
C THR A 75 16.44 -7.74 6.47
N ALA A 76 17.75 -7.73 6.70
CA ALA A 76 18.56 -6.52 6.58
C ALA A 76 18.44 -5.88 5.17
N SER A 77 18.54 -6.70 4.11
CA SER A 77 18.38 -6.22 2.73
C SER A 77 17.01 -5.60 2.44
N ARG A 78 15.92 -6.17 2.99
CA ARG A 78 14.59 -5.56 2.88
C ARG A 78 14.44 -4.30 3.71
N ALA A 79 15.08 -4.23 4.88
CA ALA A 79 15.06 -3.02 5.70
C ALA A 79 15.69 -1.84 4.95
N ASP A 80 16.80 -2.07 4.25
CA ASP A 80 17.46 -1.04 3.44
C ASP A 80 16.58 -0.60 2.25
N ALA A 81 15.98 -1.54 1.54
CA ALA A 81 15.03 -1.24 0.46
C ALA A 81 13.81 -0.45 0.97
N MET A 82 13.21 -0.88 2.10
CA MET A 82 12.06 -0.23 2.72
C MET A 82 12.39 1.19 3.15
N ARG A 83 13.58 1.43 3.72
CA ARG A 83 14.03 2.77 4.11
C ARG A 83 14.13 3.68 2.88
N GLY A 84 14.76 3.22 1.81
CA GLY A 84 14.86 3.99 0.56
C GLY A 84 13.49 4.31 -0.05
N ALA A 85 12.55 3.36 -0.02
CA ALA A 85 11.18 3.57 -0.48
C ALA A 85 10.44 4.60 0.39
N VAL A 86 10.56 4.53 1.72
CA VAL A 86 9.93 5.48 2.65
C VAL A 86 10.48 6.90 2.48
N GLU A 87 11.79 7.07 2.36
CA GLU A 87 12.41 8.37 2.08
C GLU A 87 11.82 8.98 0.80
N SER A 88 11.75 8.19 -0.27
CA SER A 88 11.22 8.63 -1.57
C SER A 88 9.73 8.96 -1.51
N ALA A 89 8.93 8.13 -0.83
CA ALA A 89 7.51 8.38 -0.60
C ALA A 89 7.30 9.69 0.20
N TYR A 90 8.11 9.92 1.23
CA TYR A 90 8.07 11.15 2.02
C TYR A 90 8.35 12.39 1.16
N ASP A 91 9.42 12.36 0.35
CA ASP A 91 9.80 13.46 -0.54
C ASP A 91 8.71 13.74 -1.60
N ALA A 92 8.09 12.68 -2.14
CA ALA A 92 7.02 12.76 -3.13
C ALA A 92 5.63 13.08 -2.52
N LYS A 93 5.50 13.10 -1.19
CA LYS A 93 4.23 13.19 -0.45
C LYS A 93 3.27 12.03 -0.74
N THR A 94 3.81 10.87 -1.11
CA THR A 94 3.08 9.62 -1.17
C THR A 94 2.83 9.14 0.26
N PRO A 95 1.57 8.93 0.69
CA PRO A 95 1.27 8.44 2.02
C PRO A 95 1.84 7.03 2.22
N TRP A 96 2.38 6.75 3.41
CA TRP A 96 2.91 5.44 3.76
C TRP A 96 2.52 5.02 5.18
N THR A 97 2.48 3.71 5.41
CA THR A 97 2.21 3.09 6.72
C THR A 97 2.98 1.79 6.92
#